data_AF-A0A7M5X5B1-F1
#
_entry.id   AF-A0A7M5X5B1-F1
#
_cell.length_a   1.000
_cell.length_b   1.000
_cell.length_c   1.000
_cell.angle_alpha   90.00
_cell.angle_beta   90.00
_cell.angle_gamma   90.00
#
_symmetry.space_group_name_H-M   'P 1'
#
loop_
_entity.id
_entity.type
_entity.pdbx_description
1 polymer ?
#
loop_
_entity_poly.entity_id
_entity_poly.type
_entity_poly.pdbx_seq_one_letter_code
_entity_poly.pdbx_strand_id
1 'polypeptide(L)'
;MAGFFEDIGKGLQQAADEANKITSGVVKTVVKGTEDAAGAVFHEAGKALNLSYTKDLHDTELLKLLVQCASNCYSFNENDLKALPLKLTYKQEQNETSENINNLLQYGVYEITSGKHKGKRVLAYRGTASLMGILQDASLINPAMSPFGSLIHTTNQHAVQRANDHKPDFITGHSLGAFIAECVCAATGIPGAAFNAPGPWAANPLNNCAVGDKYRGVPFEIHLVNTDLVSHYGSVAGPNSSHIGTPKWHDVPGRDDPLTSHAISTMVTIIHSL
;
A
#
# COMPACT_ATOMS: atom_id res chain seq x y z
N MET A 1 38.81 1.75 -22.18
CA MET A 1 37.81 1.71 -21.10
C MET A 1 36.76 2.81 -21.20
N ALA A 2 37.06 4.02 -21.72
CA ALA A 2 36.08 5.10 -21.84
C ALA A 2 34.98 4.88 -22.90
N GLY A 3 35.29 4.27 -24.06
CA GLY A 3 34.28 4.05 -25.13
C GLY A 3 33.20 3.02 -24.83
N PHE A 4 33.46 2.06 -23.92
CA PHE A 4 32.48 1.01 -23.58
C PHE A 4 31.32 1.53 -22.73
N PHE A 5 31.57 2.52 -21.86
CA PHE A 5 30.52 3.17 -21.07
C PHE A 5 29.70 4.19 -21.88
N GLU A 6 30.31 4.77 -22.92
CA GLU A 6 29.65 5.71 -23.83
C GLU A 6 28.64 5.00 -24.76
N ASP A 7 28.95 3.78 -25.20
CA ASP A 7 28.05 2.95 -26.00
C ASP A 7 26.89 2.35 -25.19
N ILE A 8 27.10 2.02 -23.90
CA ILE A 8 26.02 1.61 -22.99
C ILE A 8 25.06 2.79 -22.71
N GLY A 9 25.61 4.00 -22.53
CA GLY A 9 24.80 5.21 -22.35
C GLY A 9 23.92 5.53 -23.56
N LYS A 10 24.45 5.36 -24.79
CA LYS A 10 23.68 5.53 -26.03
C LYS A 10 22.61 4.45 -26.22
N GLY A 11 22.90 3.20 -25.83
CA GLY A 11 21.92 2.11 -25.87
C GLY A 11 20.76 2.28 -24.88
N LEU A 12 21.04 2.76 -23.66
CA LEU A 12 20.00 3.06 -22.66
C LEU A 12 19.15 4.27 -23.06
N GLN A 13 19.77 5.29 -23.67
CA GLN A 13 19.05 6.45 -24.20
C GLN A 13 18.15 6.06 -25.38
N GLN A 14 18.65 5.22 -26.31
CA GLN A 14 17.82 4.69 -27.40
C GLN A 14 16.65 3.83 -26.91
N ALA A 15 16.86 2.99 -25.89
CA ALA A 15 15.80 2.20 -25.29
C ALA A 15 14.74 3.09 -24.59
N ALA A 16 15.17 4.17 -23.93
CA ALA A 16 14.27 5.17 -23.34
C ALA A 16 13.50 5.97 -24.40
N ASP A 17 14.14 6.29 -25.52
CA ASP A 17 13.51 7.02 -26.63
C ASP A 17 12.55 6.13 -27.44
N GLU A 18 12.83 4.84 -27.60
CA GLU A 18 11.91 3.85 -28.17
C GLU A 18 10.72 3.59 -27.24
N ALA A 19 10.96 3.45 -25.94
CA ALA A 19 9.88 3.36 -24.94
C ALA A 19 8.99 4.61 -25.00
N ASN A 20 9.56 5.82 -25.06
CA ASN A 20 8.80 7.06 -25.21
C ASN A 20 8.05 7.17 -26.54
N LYS A 21 8.57 6.61 -27.64
CA LYS A 21 7.85 6.52 -28.92
C LYS A 21 6.65 5.58 -28.85
N ILE A 22 6.80 4.43 -28.18
CA ILE A 22 5.70 3.48 -27.96
C ILE A 22 4.65 4.14 -27.05
N THR A 23 5.06 4.76 -25.94
CA THR A 23 4.17 5.45 -25.02
C THR A 23 3.45 6.63 -25.67
N SER A 24 4.14 7.46 -26.48
CA SER A 24 3.51 8.59 -27.17
C SER A 24 2.59 8.19 -28.32
N GLY A 25 2.86 7.07 -28.99
CA GLY A 25 1.97 6.48 -30.01
C GLY A 25 0.69 5.89 -29.41
N VAL A 26 0.81 5.26 -28.25
CA VAL A 26 -0.34 4.76 -27.47
C VAL A 26 -1.16 5.93 -26.90
N VAL A 27 -0.50 6.94 -26.32
CA VAL A 27 -1.15 8.14 -25.75
C VAL A 27 -1.91 8.93 -26.81
N LYS A 28 -1.38 9.10 -28.03
CA LYS A 28 -2.09 9.82 -29.11
C LYS A 28 -3.33 9.10 -29.63
N THR A 29 -3.39 7.78 -29.50
CA THR A 29 -4.57 7.00 -29.93
C THR A 29 -5.68 7.01 -28.86
N VAL A 30 -5.34 7.35 -27.61
CA VAL A 30 -6.22 7.23 -26.43
C VAL A 30 -6.92 8.54 -26.02
N VAL A 31 -6.66 9.68 -26.69
CA VAL A 31 -7.33 10.98 -26.39
C VAL A 31 -8.83 11.03 -26.80
N LYS A 32 -9.48 9.88 -26.98
CA LYS A 32 -10.93 9.81 -27.18
C LYS A 32 -11.54 8.60 -26.49
N GLY A 33 -11.56 8.68 -25.16
CA GLY A 33 -12.37 7.85 -24.27
C GLY A 33 -11.81 6.44 -24.04
N THR A 34 -11.12 6.25 -22.90
CA THR A 34 -11.08 5.03 -22.07
C THR A 34 -9.87 5.09 -21.12
N GLU A 35 -10.05 5.61 -19.91
CA GLU A 35 -9.07 5.43 -18.83
C GLU A 35 -9.03 3.95 -18.37
N ASP A 36 -10.17 3.25 -18.49
CA ASP A 36 -10.31 1.82 -18.15
C ASP A 36 -9.51 0.89 -19.08
N ALA A 37 -9.42 1.21 -20.37
CA ALA A 37 -8.70 0.37 -21.34
C ALA A 37 -7.19 0.50 -21.20
N ALA A 38 -6.68 1.69 -20.84
CA ALA A 38 -5.26 1.86 -20.57
C ALA A 38 -4.83 1.03 -19.34
N GLY A 39 -5.60 1.08 -18.25
CA GLY A 39 -5.35 0.25 -17.06
C GLY A 39 -5.35 -1.25 -17.36
N ALA A 40 -6.30 -1.73 -18.16
CA ALA A 40 -6.37 -3.13 -18.57
C ALA A 40 -5.19 -3.56 -19.46
N VAL A 41 -4.74 -2.70 -20.39
CA VAL A 41 -3.60 -2.99 -21.27
C VAL A 41 -2.28 -2.98 -20.51
N PHE A 42 -2.08 -2.07 -19.56
CA PHE A 42 -0.91 -2.10 -18.66
C PHE A 42 -0.93 -3.28 -17.70
N HIS A 43 -2.11 -3.71 -17.24
CA HIS A 43 -2.27 -4.90 -16.40
C HIS A 43 -1.95 -6.22 -17.16
N GLU A 44 -2.46 -6.37 -18.39
CA GLU A 44 -2.16 -7.50 -19.27
C GLU A 44 -0.69 -7.51 -19.72
N ALA A 45 -0.14 -6.34 -20.07
CA ALA A 45 1.28 -6.21 -20.39
C ALA A 45 2.17 -6.50 -19.17
N GLY A 46 1.76 -6.09 -17.96
CA GLY A 46 2.42 -6.41 -16.69
C GLY A 46 2.49 -7.91 -16.41
N LYS A 47 1.37 -8.63 -16.64
CA LYS A 47 1.30 -10.09 -16.58
C LYS A 47 2.20 -10.75 -17.63
N ALA A 48 2.15 -10.28 -18.87
CA ALA A 48 2.91 -10.83 -19.99
C ALA A 48 4.43 -10.57 -19.88
N LEU A 49 4.83 -9.49 -19.21
CA LEU A 49 6.22 -9.10 -18.99
C LEU A 49 6.82 -9.64 -17.68
N ASN A 50 6.09 -10.49 -16.95
CA ASN A 50 6.53 -11.04 -15.65
C ASN A 50 6.94 -9.92 -14.66
N LEU A 51 6.21 -8.79 -14.69
CA LEU A 51 6.41 -7.65 -13.79
C LEU A 51 5.92 -8.01 -12.38
N SER A 52 6.56 -8.97 -11.72
CA SER A 52 6.88 -8.92 -10.29
C SER A 52 5.76 -8.59 -9.28
N TYR A 53 4.49 -8.91 -9.54
CA TYR A 53 3.39 -8.58 -8.61
C TYR A 53 3.27 -9.55 -7.42
N THR A 54 2.57 -9.11 -6.38
CA THR A 54 2.00 -9.98 -5.35
C THR A 54 0.94 -10.92 -5.95
N LYS A 55 0.54 -11.94 -5.19
CA LYS A 55 -0.55 -12.88 -5.51
C LYS A 55 -1.73 -12.64 -4.58
N ASP A 56 -2.88 -13.13 -4.99
CA ASP A 56 -4.07 -13.23 -4.14
C ASP A 56 -3.82 -14.13 -2.93
N LEU A 57 -4.39 -13.74 -1.79
CA LEU A 57 -4.44 -14.53 -0.56
C LEU A 57 -5.31 -15.78 -0.71
N HIS A 58 -6.38 -15.69 -1.51
CA HIS A 58 -7.42 -16.73 -1.64
C HIS A 58 -7.96 -17.25 -0.29
N ASP A 59 -8.02 -16.37 0.71
CA ASP A 59 -8.43 -16.69 2.08
C ASP A 59 -9.28 -15.57 2.66
N THR A 60 -10.59 -15.64 2.40
CA THR A 60 -11.57 -14.64 2.82
C THR A 60 -11.66 -14.51 4.35
N GLU A 61 -11.46 -15.60 5.10
CA GLU A 61 -11.47 -15.57 6.56
C GLU A 61 -10.29 -14.75 7.08
N LEU A 62 -9.08 -15.00 6.57
CA LEU A 62 -7.90 -14.21 6.91
C LEU A 62 -8.11 -12.74 6.54
N LEU A 63 -8.64 -12.44 5.35
CA LEU A 63 -8.89 -11.08 4.91
C LEU A 63 -9.83 -10.31 5.86
N LYS A 64 -10.88 -10.97 6.36
CA LYS A 64 -11.79 -10.43 7.39
C LYS A 64 -11.05 -10.16 8.71
N LEU A 65 -10.09 -11.00 9.11
CA LEU A 65 -9.26 -10.72 10.29
C LEU A 65 -8.30 -9.54 10.08
N LEU A 66 -7.68 -9.44 8.90
CA LEU A 66 -6.75 -8.37 8.57
C LEU A 66 -7.42 -6.99 8.57
N VAL A 67 -8.64 -6.88 8.04
CA VAL A 67 -9.37 -5.59 8.05
C VAL A 67 -9.80 -5.20 9.47
N GLN A 68 -10.14 -6.18 10.33
CA GLN A 68 -10.46 -5.93 11.73
C GLN A 68 -9.25 -5.46 12.54
N CYS A 69 -8.07 -6.06 12.31
CA CYS A 69 -6.82 -5.59 12.90
C CYS A 69 -6.49 -4.16 12.46
N ALA A 70 -6.66 -3.83 11.16
CA ALA A 70 -6.46 -2.48 10.64
C ALA A 70 -7.43 -1.47 11.27
N SER A 71 -8.69 -1.85 11.46
CA SER A 71 -9.70 -1.04 12.16
C SER A 71 -9.35 -0.81 13.63
N ASN A 72 -9.08 -1.88 14.38
CA ASN A 72 -8.79 -1.80 15.81
C ASN A 72 -7.52 -0.99 16.10
N CYS A 73 -6.55 -0.99 15.19
CA CYS A 73 -5.27 -0.27 15.37
C CYS A 73 -5.43 1.25 15.56
N TYR A 74 -6.59 1.83 15.25
CA TYR A 74 -6.87 3.25 15.50
C TYR A 74 -7.10 3.57 16.97
N SER A 75 -7.71 2.67 17.74
CA SER A 75 -8.15 2.91 19.12
C SER A 75 -7.59 1.92 20.14
N PHE A 76 -7.11 0.77 19.69
CA PHE A 76 -6.76 -0.38 20.52
C PHE A 76 -7.86 -0.77 21.51
N ASN A 77 -9.12 -0.56 21.15
CA ASN A 77 -10.26 -0.87 22.01
C ASN A 77 -10.47 -2.39 22.04
N GLU A 78 -10.07 -3.05 23.13
CA GLU A 78 -10.21 -4.49 23.29
C GLU A 78 -11.67 -4.96 23.28
N ASN A 79 -12.65 -4.08 23.56
CA ASN A 79 -14.05 -4.45 23.46
C ASN A 79 -14.46 -4.81 22.03
N ASP A 80 -13.85 -4.16 21.03
CA ASP A 80 -14.11 -4.44 19.61
C ASP A 80 -13.59 -5.83 19.21
N LEU A 81 -12.67 -6.39 19.99
CA LEU A 81 -12.07 -7.71 19.76
C LEU A 81 -12.82 -8.86 20.46
N LYS A 82 -13.69 -8.59 21.44
CA LYS A 82 -14.33 -9.62 22.29
C LYS A 82 -15.11 -10.69 21.51
N ALA A 83 -15.71 -10.30 20.39
CA ALA A 83 -16.48 -11.19 19.53
C ALA A 83 -15.65 -11.77 18.37
N LEU A 84 -14.37 -11.40 18.25
CA LEU A 84 -13.49 -11.79 17.15
C LEU A 84 -12.45 -12.80 17.65
N PRO A 85 -11.93 -13.67 16.77
CA PRO A 85 -10.87 -14.61 17.13
C PRO A 85 -9.50 -13.92 17.12
N LEU A 86 -9.40 -12.76 17.79
CA LEU A 86 -8.23 -11.90 17.82
C LEU A 86 -7.92 -11.48 19.27
N LYS A 87 -6.64 -11.44 19.60
CA LYS A 87 -6.14 -10.92 20.87
C LYS A 87 -5.03 -9.92 20.59
N LEU A 88 -5.17 -8.69 21.06
CA LEU A 88 -4.07 -7.72 21.04
C LEU A 88 -2.99 -8.17 22.03
N THR A 89 -1.79 -8.46 21.54
CA THR A 89 -0.66 -8.92 22.36
C THR A 89 0.38 -7.84 22.62
N TYR A 90 0.43 -6.82 21.75
CA TYR A 90 1.31 -5.68 21.89
C TYR A 90 0.72 -4.46 21.18
N LYS A 91 0.94 -3.26 21.73
CA LYS A 91 0.61 -2.01 21.05
C LYS A 91 1.69 -0.97 21.27
N GLN A 92 1.86 -0.11 20.28
CA GLN A 92 2.60 1.14 20.38
C GLN A 92 1.68 2.26 19.91
N GLU A 93 1.41 3.22 20.78
CA GLU A 93 0.66 4.44 20.42
C GLU A 93 1.64 5.51 19.91
N GLN A 94 1.18 6.30 18.94
CA GLN A 94 1.96 7.44 18.46
C GLN A 94 2.00 8.50 19.56
N ASN A 95 3.16 9.10 19.83
CA ASN A 95 3.27 10.23 20.75
C ASN A 95 3.65 11.50 19.97
N GLU A 96 2.63 12.30 19.64
CA GLU A 96 2.76 13.53 18.85
C GLU A 96 3.62 14.62 19.51
N THR A 97 3.91 14.49 20.82
CA THR A 97 4.75 15.46 21.57
C THR A 97 6.22 15.06 21.64
N SER A 98 6.58 13.89 21.10
CA SER A 98 7.93 13.35 21.21
C SER A 98 8.73 13.57 19.93
N GLU A 99 9.89 14.24 20.04
CA GLU A 99 10.90 14.30 18.97
C GLU A 99 11.56 12.93 18.70
N ASN A 100 11.22 11.89 19.48
CA ASN A 100 11.76 10.57 19.29
C ASN A 100 11.08 9.90 18.08
N ILE A 101 11.87 9.66 17.04
CA ILE A 101 11.45 8.96 15.82
C ILE A 101 10.78 7.60 16.09
N ASN A 102 11.08 6.95 17.23
CA ASN A 102 10.43 5.71 17.63
C ASN A 102 8.93 5.87 17.92
N ASN A 103 8.47 7.09 18.18
CA ASN A 103 7.08 7.41 18.50
C ASN A 103 6.28 7.93 17.30
N LEU A 104 6.85 7.90 16.09
CA LEU A 104 6.19 8.33 14.85
C LEU A 104 5.16 7.33 14.32
N LEU A 105 5.24 6.08 14.77
CA LEU A 105 4.42 4.98 14.27
C LEU A 105 3.51 4.45 15.36
N GLN A 106 2.21 4.35 15.05
CA GLN A 106 1.27 3.57 15.83
C GLN A 106 1.03 2.23 15.15
N TYR A 107 1.15 1.15 15.93
CA TYR A 107 0.90 -0.20 15.44
C TYR A 107 0.44 -1.15 16.56
N GLY A 108 -0.26 -2.21 16.17
CA GLY A 108 -0.68 -3.29 17.06
C GLY A 108 -0.21 -4.63 16.55
N VAL A 109 0.14 -5.54 17.46
CA VAL A 109 0.40 -6.95 17.18
C VAL A 109 -0.76 -7.76 17.76
N TYR A 110 -1.39 -8.55 16.91
CA TYR A 110 -2.54 -9.36 17.24
C TYR A 110 -2.21 -10.84 17.06
N GLU A 111 -2.67 -11.68 17.95
CA GLU A 111 -2.66 -13.14 17.81
C GLU A 111 -4.05 -13.62 17.38
N ILE A 112 -4.09 -14.47 16.36
CA ILE A 112 -5.32 -15.15 15.93
C ILE A 112 -5.58 -16.32 16.88
N THR A 113 -6.70 -16.30 17.61
CA THR A 113 -6.93 -17.22 18.74
C THR A 113 -7.69 -18.50 18.35
N SER A 114 -8.33 -18.54 17.19
CA SER A 114 -9.06 -19.71 16.68
C SER A 114 -9.11 -19.74 15.13
N GLY A 115 -9.69 -20.81 14.57
CA GLY A 115 -9.79 -21.00 13.11
C GLY A 115 -8.51 -21.52 12.45
N LYS A 116 -8.49 -21.50 11.10
CA LYS A 116 -7.40 -22.03 10.26
C LYS A 116 -6.03 -21.43 10.58
N HIS A 117 -6.00 -20.16 10.99
CA HIS A 117 -4.78 -19.39 11.26
C HIS A 117 -4.47 -19.26 12.75
N LYS A 118 -5.01 -20.13 13.61
CA LYS A 118 -4.76 -20.08 15.06
C LYS A 118 -3.26 -20.05 15.38
N GLY A 119 -2.87 -19.17 16.30
CA GLY A 119 -1.50 -18.95 16.76
C GLY A 119 -0.65 -18.07 15.83
N LYS A 120 -1.19 -17.67 14.67
CA LYS A 120 -0.54 -16.73 13.75
C LYS A 120 -0.69 -15.30 14.24
N ARG A 121 0.28 -14.46 13.88
CA ARG A 121 0.35 -13.06 14.33
C ARG A 121 0.16 -12.08 13.18
N VAL A 122 -0.62 -11.05 13.42
CA VAL A 122 -0.86 -9.94 12.51
C VAL A 122 -0.22 -8.68 13.08
N LEU A 123 0.60 -7.99 12.31
CA LEU A 123 1.09 -6.65 12.63
C LEU A 123 0.30 -5.63 11.81
N ALA A 124 -0.49 -4.80 12.49
CA ALA A 124 -1.28 -3.75 11.86
C ALA A 124 -0.67 -2.38 12.11
N TYR A 125 -0.53 -1.58 11.05
CA TYR A 125 -0.10 -0.19 11.14
C TYR A 125 -1.31 0.75 11.04
N ARG A 126 -1.36 1.76 11.90
CA ARG A 126 -2.39 2.80 11.86
C ARG A 126 -2.05 3.83 10.78
N GLY A 127 -3.07 4.28 10.05
CA GLY A 127 -2.97 5.47 9.19
C GLY A 127 -3.20 6.78 9.95
N THR A 128 -2.73 7.90 9.40
CA THR A 128 -2.90 9.23 10.01
C THR A 128 -4.39 9.57 10.21
N ALA A 129 -4.72 10.21 11.33
CA ALA A 129 -6.11 10.55 11.67
C ALA A 129 -6.70 11.72 10.86
N SER A 130 -5.87 12.56 10.24
CA SER A 130 -6.32 13.71 9.46
C SER A 130 -6.14 13.46 7.96
N LEU A 131 -7.24 13.07 7.31
CA LEU A 131 -7.35 13.00 5.85
C LEU A 131 -7.04 14.36 5.18
N MET A 132 -7.43 15.47 5.83
CA MET A 132 -7.01 16.81 5.43
C MET A 132 -5.52 17.07 5.65
N GLY A 133 -4.89 16.43 6.64
CA GLY A 133 -3.43 16.48 6.83
C GLY A 133 -2.72 15.78 5.68
N ILE A 134 -3.16 14.58 5.27
CA ILE A 134 -2.57 13.85 4.12
C ILE A 134 -2.75 14.63 2.80
N LEU A 135 -3.92 15.23 2.55
CA LEU A 135 -4.19 15.99 1.33
C LEU A 135 -3.50 17.37 1.32
N GLN A 136 -3.39 18.04 2.48
CA GLN A 136 -2.61 19.29 2.63
C GLN A 136 -1.10 18.99 2.57
N ASP A 137 -0.68 17.84 3.10
CA ASP A 137 0.65 17.28 2.97
C ASP A 137 0.82 16.48 1.66
N ALA A 138 0.28 16.97 0.55
CA ALA A 138 0.70 16.54 -0.79
C ALA A 138 2.24 16.53 -0.97
N SER A 139 2.94 17.27 -0.11
CA SER A 139 4.39 17.25 0.08
C SER A 139 4.91 15.88 0.59
N LEU A 140 4.22 15.19 1.51
CA LEU A 140 4.60 13.85 1.99
C LEU A 140 4.65 12.82 0.85
N ILE A 141 3.77 12.97 -0.16
CA ILE A 141 3.59 11.96 -1.20
C ILE A 141 4.29 12.34 -2.53
N ASN A 142 4.88 13.54 -2.61
CA ASN A 142 5.88 13.87 -3.63
C ASN A 142 7.25 14.05 -2.97
N PRO A 143 8.06 12.97 -2.87
CA PRO A 143 9.33 13.03 -2.15
C PRO A 143 10.37 13.94 -2.84
N ALA A 144 10.12 14.39 -4.08
CA ALA A 144 10.94 15.41 -4.75
C ALA A 144 10.66 16.84 -4.27
N MET A 145 9.50 17.10 -3.64
CA MET A 145 9.03 18.46 -3.33
C MET A 145 8.86 18.72 -1.83
N SER A 146 9.33 17.83 -0.96
CA SER A 146 9.11 17.98 0.47
C SER A 146 10.32 17.64 1.34
N PRO A 147 10.64 18.47 2.35
CA PRO A 147 11.56 18.10 3.41
C PRO A 147 11.10 16.87 4.22
N PHE A 148 9.88 16.37 4.00
CA PHE A 148 9.31 15.20 4.66
C PHE A 148 9.49 13.85 3.92
N GLY A 149 10.08 13.82 2.71
CA GLY A 149 10.39 12.55 2.03
C GLY A 149 11.34 11.65 2.84
N SER A 150 12.24 12.28 3.62
CA SER A 150 13.13 11.60 4.59
C SER A 150 12.36 10.99 5.77
N LEU A 151 11.26 11.62 6.20
CA LEU A 151 10.45 11.16 7.32
C LEU A 151 9.71 9.88 6.97
N ILE A 152 9.12 9.80 5.76
CA ILE A 152 8.47 8.56 5.29
C ILE A 152 9.48 7.42 5.13
N HIS A 153 10.66 7.69 4.58
CA HIS A 153 11.71 6.67 4.48
C HIS A 153 12.13 6.18 5.87
N THR A 154 12.32 7.09 6.82
CA THR A 154 12.65 6.75 8.22
C THR A 154 11.52 5.95 8.87
N THR A 155 10.27 6.36 8.70
CA THR A 155 9.09 5.62 9.20
C THR A 155 9.01 4.23 8.59
N ASN A 156 9.27 4.07 7.29
CA ASN A 156 9.28 2.77 6.61
C ASN A 156 10.41 1.87 7.14
N GLN A 157 11.61 2.41 7.33
CA GLN A 157 12.72 1.66 7.94
C GLN A 157 12.38 1.20 9.36
N HIS A 158 11.77 2.08 10.16
CA HIS A 158 11.28 1.75 11.48
C HIS A 158 10.19 0.68 11.44
N ALA A 159 9.22 0.78 10.53
CA ALA A 159 8.17 -0.20 10.35
C ALA A 159 8.72 -1.59 9.98
N VAL A 160 9.72 -1.63 9.09
CA VAL A 160 10.45 -2.86 8.72
C VAL A 160 11.18 -3.44 9.93
N GLN A 161 11.85 -2.60 10.73
CA GLN A 161 12.49 -3.04 11.96
C GLN A 161 11.47 -3.65 12.93
N ARG A 162 10.33 -3.00 13.15
CA ARG A 162 9.25 -3.54 14.00
C ARG A 162 8.70 -4.86 13.47
N ALA A 163 8.58 -5.03 12.15
CA ALA A 163 8.21 -6.30 11.56
C ALA A 163 9.26 -7.39 11.85
N ASN A 164 10.55 -7.08 11.76
CA ASN A 164 11.62 -8.02 12.11
C ASN A 164 11.64 -8.36 13.62
N ASP A 165 11.39 -7.38 14.49
CA ASP A 165 11.37 -7.56 15.94
C ASP A 165 10.20 -8.46 16.36
N HIS A 166 9.00 -8.18 15.84
CA HIS A 166 7.79 -8.92 16.19
C HIS A 166 7.62 -10.22 15.40
N LYS A 167 8.26 -10.37 14.23
CA LYS A 167 8.17 -11.55 13.34
C LYS A 167 6.70 -11.97 13.05
N PRO A 168 5.85 -11.04 12.57
CA PRO A 168 4.46 -11.38 12.31
C PRO A 168 4.36 -12.38 11.15
N ASP A 169 3.28 -13.16 11.13
CA ASP A 169 2.95 -14.03 10.00
C ASP A 169 2.26 -13.24 8.89
N PHE A 170 1.52 -12.18 9.26
CA PHE A 170 0.82 -11.31 8.33
C PHE A 170 0.99 -9.83 8.71
N ILE A 171 0.92 -8.94 7.72
CA ILE A 171 0.89 -7.49 7.94
C ILE A 171 -0.37 -6.87 7.34
N THR A 172 -0.82 -5.75 7.91
CA THR A 172 -1.99 -5.04 7.42
C THR A 172 -1.95 -3.56 7.78
N GLY A 173 -2.82 -2.78 7.16
CA GLY A 173 -3.03 -1.38 7.52
C GLY A 173 -4.13 -0.75 6.71
N HIS A 174 -4.49 0.47 7.11
CA HIS A 174 -5.46 1.30 6.43
C HIS A 174 -4.85 2.68 6.11
N SER A 175 -5.21 3.29 4.98
CA SER A 175 -4.72 4.63 4.61
C SER A 175 -3.19 4.66 4.57
N LEU A 176 -2.54 5.63 5.22
CA LEU A 176 -1.08 5.64 5.35
C LEU A 176 -0.51 4.35 6.01
N GLY A 177 -1.26 3.70 6.91
CA GLY A 177 -0.86 2.43 7.49
C GLY A 177 -0.81 1.30 6.46
N ALA A 178 -1.70 1.35 5.46
CA ALA A 178 -1.72 0.41 4.34
C ALA A 178 -0.53 0.61 3.40
N PHE A 179 -0.18 1.87 3.10
CA PHE A 179 1.04 2.24 2.39
C PHE A 179 2.29 1.70 3.10
N ILE A 180 2.36 1.84 4.43
CA ILE A 180 3.48 1.31 5.23
C ILE A 180 3.51 -0.21 5.14
N ALA A 181 2.36 -0.89 5.21
CA ALA A 181 2.27 -2.33 5.06
C ALA A 181 2.78 -2.81 3.68
N GLU A 182 2.45 -2.10 2.60
CA GLU A 182 3.02 -2.40 1.27
C GLU A 182 4.55 -2.24 1.26
N CYS A 183 5.08 -1.15 1.83
CA CYS A 183 6.53 -0.94 1.90
C CYS A 183 7.22 -2.03 2.74
N VAL A 184 6.62 -2.45 3.84
CA VAL A 184 7.13 -3.55 4.67
C VAL A 184 7.07 -4.86 3.90
N CYS A 185 5.99 -5.15 3.16
CA CYS A 185 5.90 -6.33 2.30
C CYS A 185 7.03 -6.34 1.26
N ALA A 186 7.28 -5.20 0.60
CA ALA A 186 8.34 -5.09 -0.40
C ALA A 186 9.72 -5.41 0.16
N ALA A 187 10.01 -4.99 1.39
CA ALA A 187 11.30 -5.21 2.05
C ALA A 187 11.45 -6.59 2.71
N THR A 188 10.34 -7.20 3.16
CA THR A 188 10.37 -8.39 4.03
C THR A 188 9.78 -9.64 3.40
N GLY A 189 8.86 -9.50 2.44
CA GLY A 189 8.09 -10.58 1.84
C GLY A 189 6.96 -11.12 2.73
N ILE A 190 6.58 -10.40 3.80
CA ILE A 190 5.51 -10.84 4.70
C ILE A 190 4.15 -10.67 3.98
N PRO A 191 3.31 -11.73 3.95
CA PRO A 191 1.98 -11.68 3.33
C PRO A 191 1.01 -10.79 4.11
N GLY A 192 -0.11 -10.40 3.50
CA GLY A 192 -0.98 -9.43 4.14
C GLY A 192 -2.07 -8.83 3.27
N ALA A 193 -2.62 -7.72 3.74
CA ALA A 193 -3.56 -6.92 2.96
C ALA A 193 -3.42 -5.43 3.25
N ALA A 194 -3.63 -4.61 2.24
CA ALA A 194 -3.67 -3.15 2.31
C ALA A 194 -5.10 -2.66 2.03
N PHE A 195 -5.60 -1.71 2.82
CA PHE A 195 -6.95 -1.16 2.69
C PHE A 195 -6.91 0.36 2.45
N ASN A 196 -7.47 0.83 1.33
CA ASN A 196 -7.54 2.25 0.95
C ASN A 196 -6.19 2.97 1.03
N ALA A 197 -5.12 2.35 0.51
CA ALA A 197 -3.78 2.94 0.51
C ALA A 197 -3.61 3.98 -0.60
N PRO A 198 -2.86 5.07 -0.39
CA PRO A 198 -2.24 5.78 -1.51
C PRO A 198 -1.12 4.92 -2.13
N GLY A 199 -0.79 5.15 -3.40
CA GLY A 199 0.27 4.41 -4.10
C GLY A 199 1.68 4.70 -3.57
N PRO A 200 2.52 3.70 -3.24
CA PRO A 200 3.89 3.91 -2.76
C PRO A 200 4.94 4.29 -3.82
N TRP A 201 4.55 4.38 -5.09
CA TRP A 201 5.47 4.66 -6.20
C TRP A 201 5.45 6.13 -6.60
N ALA A 202 6.62 6.67 -6.92
CA ALA A 202 6.80 8.06 -7.30
C ALA A 202 7.24 8.20 -8.76
N ALA A 203 7.00 9.37 -9.36
CA ALA A 203 7.36 9.65 -10.75
C ALA A 203 8.86 9.55 -10.98
N ASN A 204 9.63 9.92 -9.97
CA ASN A 204 11.05 9.69 -9.92
C ASN A 204 11.31 8.38 -9.16
N PRO A 205 11.93 7.35 -9.75
CA PRO A 205 12.25 6.10 -9.07
C PRO A 205 13.10 6.26 -7.81
N LEU A 206 13.91 7.34 -7.72
CA LEU A 206 14.71 7.66 -6.52
C LEU A 206 13.84 7.99 -5.30
N ASN A 207 12.55 8.24 -5.52
CA ASN A 207 11.57 8.60 -4.51
C ASN A 207 10.59 7.46 -4.20
N ASN A 208 10.80 6.26 -4.78
CA ASN A 208 9.95 5.11 -4.51
C ASN A 208 10.09 4.69 -3.05
N CYS A 209 8.97 4.62 -2.34
CA CYS A 209 8.97 4.28 -0.92
C CYS A 209 8.88 2.77 -0.67
N ALA A 210 8.29 2.02 -1.61
CA ALA A 210 8.34 0.56 -1.63
C ALA A 210 9.70 0.09 -2.15
N VAL A 211 10.69 0.07 -1.27
CA VAL A 211 12.06 -0.37 -1.58
C VAL A 211 12.19 -1.88 -1.32
N GLY A 212 12.63 -2.62 -2.33
CA GLY A 212 12.85 -4.07 -2.26
C GLY A 212 12.04 -4.83 -3.32
N ASP A 213 12.31 -6.12 -3.45
CA ASP A 213 11.68 -7.01 -4.44
C ASP A 213 11.10 -8.29 -3.82
N LYS A 214 11.04 -8.37 -2.48
CA LYS A 214 10.58 -9.57 -1.78
C LYS A 214 9.08 -9.78 -1.84
N TYR A 215 8.31 -8.79 -2.30
CA TYR A 215 6.86 -8.90 -2.50
C TYR A 215 6.48 -9.79 -3.70
N ARG A 216 7.44 -10.09 -4.59
CA ARG A 216 7.21 -10.89 -5.80
C ARG A 216 6.64 -12.26 -5.46
N GLY A 217 5.40 -12.51 -5.89
CA GLY A 217 4.72 -13.78 -5.66
C GLY A 217 4.23 -14.00 -4.22
N VAL A 218 4.33 -13.00 -3.35
CA VAL A 218 3.83 -13.05 -1.97
C VAL A 218 2.30 -12.92 -1.96
N PRO A 219 1.57 -13.72 -1.16
CA PRO A 219 0.13 -13.55 -0.96
C PRO A 219 -0.18 -12.21 -0.25
N PHE A 220 -0.39 -11.15 -1.01
CA PHE A 220 -0.65 -9.82 -0.48
C PHE A 220 -1.65 -9.08 -1.37
N GLU A 221 -2.82 -8.76 -0.82
CA GLU A 221 -3.92 -8.12 -1.55
C GLU A 221 -4.02 -6.62 -1.24
N ILE A 222 -4.39 -5.83 -2.23
CA ILE A 222 -4.62 -4.39 -2.08
C ILE A 222 -6.09 -4.13 -2.41
N HIS A 223 -6.85 -3.59 -1.46
CA HIS A 223 -8.28 -3.33 -1.60
C HIS A 223 -8.55 -1.83 -1.50
N LEU A 224 -9.11 -1.26 -2.56
CA LEU A 224 -9.34 0.17 -2.71
C LEU A 224 -10.81 0.43 -3.02
N VAL A 225 -11.30 1.62 -2.64
CA VAL A 225 -12.67 2.07 -2.97
C VAL A 225 -12.64 3.03 -4.15
N ASN A 226 -13.51 2.82 -5.15
CA ASN A 226 -13.54 3.64 -6.37
C ASN A 226 -13.76 5.14 -6.09
N THR A 227 -14.58 5.47 -5.09
CA THR A 227 -14.91 6.85 -4.70
C THR A 227 -13.94 7.45 -3.68
N ASP A 228 -12.91 6.71 -3.24
CA ASP A 228 -11.92 7.20 -2.28
C ASP A 228 -10.79 7.97 -2.98
N LEU A 229 -10.74 9.29 -2.76
CA LEU A 229 -9.70 10.17 -3.32
C LEU A 229 -8.28 9.83 -2.88
N VAL A 230 -8.09 9.22 -1.70
CA VAL A 230 -6.74 8.84 -1.23
C VAL A 230 -6.19 7.70 -2.07
N SER A 231 -7.03 6.71 -2.38
CA SER A 231 -6.69 5.56 -3.21
C SER A 231 -6.28 5.95 -4.63
N HIS A 232 -6.67 7.14 -5.09
CA HIS A 232 -6.24 7.68 -6.38
C HIS A 232 -4.94 8.50 -6.31
N TYR A 233 -4.42 8.80 -5.11
CA TYR A 233 -3.22 9.62 -4.93
C TYR A 233 -1.93 8.77 -4.98
N GLY A 234 -0.83 9.35 -5.50
CA GLY A 234 0.43 8.61 -5.74
C GLY A 234 0.45 7.84 -7.06
N SER A 235 -0.54 8.10 -7.92
CA SER A 235 -0.85 7.32 -9.12
C SER A 235 -0.11 7.74 -10.39
N VAL A 236 1.23 7.73 -10.35
CA VAL A 236 2.10 8.29 -11.41
C VAL A 236 1.81 7.71 -12.80
N ALA A 237 1.44 6.43 -12.87
CA ALA A 237 1.06 5.73 -14.11
C ALA A 237 -0.40 5.26 -14.09
N GLY A 238 -1.24 5.90 -13.27
CA GLY A 238 -2.60 5.47 -12.94
C GLY A 238 -2.65 4.61 -11.67
N PRO A 239 -3.81 4.56 -10.99
CA PRO A 239 -3.91 3.95 -9.66
C PRO A 239 -3.74 2.42 -9.72
N ASN A 240 -3.99 1.81 -10.87
CA ASN A 240 -3.72 0.38 -11.13
C ASN A 240 -2.24 0.01 -11.24
N SER A 241 -1.36 1.00 -11.38
CA SER A 241 0.07 0.81 -11.65
C SER A 241 0.96 1.42 -10.56
N SER A 242 0.41 1.66 -9.37
CA SER A 242 1.10 2.43 -8.32
C SER A 242 1.28 1.67 -7.01
N HIS A 243 0.95 0.38 -7.00
CA HIS A 243 1.01 -0.52 -5.86
C HIS A 243 1.87 -1.75 -6.17
N ILE A 244 2.34 -2.43 -5.13
CA ILE A 244 3.18 -3.65 -5.26
C ILE A 244 2.43 -4.85 -5.85
N GLY A 245 1.11 -4.76 -5.93
CA GLY A 245 0.20 -5.79 -6.44
C GLY A 245 -0.90 -5.18 -7.28
N THR A 246 -1.75 -6.03 -7.86
CA THR A 246 -2.94 -5.55 -8.59
C THR A 246 -4.00 -5.11 -7.59
N PRO A 247 -4.45 -3.85 -7.61
CA PRO A 247 -5.52 -3.41 -6.73
C PRO A 247 -6.86 -4.06 -7.07
N LYS A 248 -7.64 -4.35 -6.03
CA LYS A 248 -9.02 -4.81 -6.09
C LYS A 248 -9.92 -3.64 -5.73
N TRP A 249 -10.59 -3.09 -6.74
CA TRP A 249 -11.49 -1.95 -6.60
C TRP A 249 -12.88 -2.39 -6.18
N HIS A 250 -13.46 -1.66 -5.22
CA HIS A 250 -14.78 -1.91 -4.68
C HIS A 250 -15.67 -0.68 -4.85
N ASP A 251 -16.93 -0.93 -5.19
CA ASP A 251 -17.97 0.09 -5.22
C ASP A 251 -18.68 0.17 -3.87
N VAL A 252 -19.09 1.39 -3.48
CA VAL A 252 -19.86 1.64 -2.26
C VAL A 252 -21.23 2.17 -2.64
N PRO A 253 -22.31 1.36 -2.53
CA PRO A 253 -23.65 1.82 -2.87
C PRO A 253 -24.10 2.97 -1.95
N GLY A 254 -24.55 4.08 -2.54
CA GLY A 254 -25.20 5.17 -1.82
C GLY A 254 -24.27 6.06 -0.99
N ARG A 255 -22.96 6.09 -1.27
CA ARG A 255 -22.02 7.05 -0.69
C ARG A 255 -21.25 7.79 -1.77
N ASP A 256 -21.70 9.00 -2.08
CA ASP A 256 -21.01 9.92 -2.99
C ASP A 256 -19.99 10.80 -2.25
N ASP A 257 -19.89 10.73 -0.92
CA ASP A 257 -18.92 11.50 -0.13
C ASP A 257 -17.56 10.77 -0.06
N PRO A 258 -16.49 11.35 -0.65
CA PRO A 258 -15.16 10.75 -0.64
C PRO A 258 -14.57 10.50 0.75
N LEU A 259 -14.89 11.34 1.74
CA LEU A 259 -14.36 11.19 3.11
C LEU A 259 -14.96 9.95 3.79
N THR A 260 -16.26 9.70 3.56
CA THR A 260 -16.93 8.50 4.08
C THR A 260 -16.52 7.24 3.32
N SER A 261 -16.10 7.38 2.07
CA SER A 261 -15.63 6.28 1.22
C SER A 261 -14.24 5.80 1.67
N HIS A 262 -13.38 6.71 2.12
CA HIS A 262 -12.07 6.38 2.65
C HIS A 262 -12.12 5.65 4.00
N ALA A 263 -13.19 5.79 4.80
CA ALA A 263 -13.20 5.28 6.17
C ALA A 263 -12.97 3.77 6.30
N ILE A 264 -12.21 3.34 7.31
CA ILE A 264 -11.95 1.92 7.56
C ILE A 264 -13.22 1.11 7.83
N SER A 265 -14.27 1.73 8.39
CA SER A 265 -15.58 1.08 8.58
C SER A 265 -16.26 0.71 7.26
N THR A 266 -16.01 1.47 6.20
CA THR A 266 -16.46 1.16 4.84
C THR A 266 -15.78 -0.12 4.35
N MET A 267 -14.46 -0.22 4.52
CA MET A 267 -13.71 -1.43 4.15
C MET A 267 -14.12 -2.65 4.97
N VAL A 268 -14.33 -2.50 6.28
CA VAL A 268 -14.87 -3.61 7.10
C VAL A 268 -16.19 -4.13 6.53
N THR A 269 -17.10 -3.23 6.13
CA THR A 269 -18.40 -3.59 5.56
C THR A 269 -18.25 -4.35 4.24
N ILE A 270 -17.44 -3.83 3.31
CA ILE A 270 -17.19 -4.43 1.99
C ILE A 270 -16.59 -5.83 2.15
N ILE A 271 -15.50 -5.94 2.92
CA ILE A 271 -14.76 -7.20 3.07
C ILE A 271 -15.62 -8.26 3.76
N HIS A 272 -16.50 -7.86 4.69
CA HIS A 272 -17.44 -8.79 5.32
C HIS A 272 -18.50 -9.33 4.34
N SER A 273 -18.77 -8.64 3.24
CA SER A 273 -19.76 -9.03 2.23
C SER A 273 -19.21 -9.92 1.10
N LEU A 274 -17.89 -10.07 1.01
CA LEU A 274 -17.20 -11.05 0.15
C LEU A 274 -17.38 -12.48 0.69
#